data_AF-A0AB34PX18-F1
#
_entry.id   AF-A0AB34PX18-F1
#
_cell.length_a   1.000
_cell.length_b   1.000
_cell.length_c   1.000
_cell.angle_alpha   90.00
_cell.angle_beta   90.00
_cell.angle_gamma   90.00
#
_symmetry.space_group_name_H-M   'P 1'
#
loop_
_entity.id
_entity.type
_entity.pdbx_description
1 polymer ?
#
loop_
_entity_poly.entity_id
_entity_poly.type
_entity_poly.pdbx_seq_one_letter_code
_entity_poly.pdbx_strand_id
1 'polypeptide(L)'
;MLFSSLLVSTLVSVATAANQEVEAIQFSNLGFSGTYNQVEKLSNIYKDSCSCEVNKTPVSFSGTNAPLNEEVSVHFRGPLVLNKFASYVSDGFKYGDDSSGDWKRLSYYEGSSGTSENVTFLTSAGKNSSCLGIGLTYAGTDGISKADSSTVLAKNTLINSNDEFVIFSNISCGKSGYNNDCGVYRSDIPAYHGFYGTTKMFLFEFQMPNETHTSTDISNYNMPAIWLLNAHIPRTAQYSMNVNCSCWRSGCGEFDIFEVMNSTEYLHMYSTIHDYQGSDDIQTGMAAPAYIERDLTGTMSGGVAFDSSGNAVVWVSNSTSFDSTIQASSVNSWVKQAGADVATTLATVTGQSATTTSKKSGGVSYQPSFITNLLMTVLTLWVI
;
A
#
# COMPACT_ATOMS: atom_id res chain seq x y z
N MET A 1 -39.73 -36.75 45.10
CA MET A 1 -38.53 -35.89 44.94
C MET A 1 -38.15 -35.89 43.48
N LEU A 2 -38.57 -34.89 42.72
CA LEU A 2 -38.10 -34.63 41.36
C LEU A 2 -37.36 -33.29 41.39
N PHE A 3 -36.05 -33.31 41.22
CA PHE A 3 -35.27 -32.12 40.90
C PHE A 3 -35.11 -32.07 39.38
N SER A 4 -35.86 -31.18 38.73
CA SER A 4 -35.64 -30.82 37.34
C SER A 4 -34.61 -29.69 37.31
N SER A 5 -33.40 -29.98 36.83
CA SER A 5 -32.35 -28.98 36.65
C SER A 5 -32.57 -28.30 35.30
N LEU A 6 -32.96 -27.03 35.33
CA LEU A 6 -33.11 -26.19 34.15
C LEU A 6 -31.71 -25.67 33.78
N LEU A 7 -31.11 -26.21 32.72
CA LEU A 7 -29.92 -25.61 32.10
C LEU A 7 -30.38 -24.37 31.31
N VAL A 8 -30.08 -23.18 31.81
CA VAL A 8 -30.22 -21.95 31.05
C VAL A 8 -28.97 -21.79 30.19
N SER A 9 -29.10 -22.08 28.88
CA SER A 9 -28.07 -21.75 27.91
C SER A 9 -28.12 -20.25 27.60
N THR A 10 -27.18 -19.48 28.14
CA THR A 10 -26.95 -18.10 27.72
C THR A 10 -26.31 -18.10 26.33
N LEU A 11 -27.10 -17.78 25.31
CA LEU A 11 -26.60 -17.40 23.99
C LEU A 11 -25.87 -16.07 24.14
N VAL A 12 -24.54 -16.08 24.06
CA VAL A 12 -23.74 -14.88 23.87
C VAL A 12 -23.85 -14.53 22.39
N SER A 13 -24.69 -13.56 22.06
CA SER A 13 -24.72 -12.95 20.74
C SER A 13 -23.41 -12.20 20.55
N VAL A 14 -22.48 -12.74 19.76
CA VAL A 14 -21.35 -11.96 19.24
C VAL A 14 -21.98 -11.01 18.22
N ALA A 15 -22.23 -9.76 18.62
CA ALA A 15 -22.60 -8.73 17.67
C ALA A 15 -21.40 -8.52 16.74
N THR A 16 -21.51 -8.97 15.50
CA THR A 16 -20.64 -8.50 14.42
C THR A 16 -20.89 -7.00 14.30
N ALA A 17 -19.97 -6.17 14.79
CA ALA A 17 -20.02 -4.74 14.54
C ALA A 17 -19.99 -4.54 13.02
N ALA A 18 -21.02 -3.91 12.47
CA ALA A 18 -21.02 -3.53 11.06
C ALA A 18 -19.96 -2.45 10.84
N ASN A 19 -19.30 -2.44 9.68
CA ASN A 19 -18.37 -1.37 9.33
C ASN A 19 -19.11 -0.01 9.35
N GLN A 20 -18.47 1.00 9.92
CA GLN A 20 -19.05 2.34 10.07
C GLN A 20 -18.47 3.31 9.03
N GLU A 21 -19.33 4.13 8.41
CA GLU A 21 -18.92 5.29 7.62
C GLU A 21 -18.28 6.36 8.52
N VAL A 22 -17.09 6.79 8.16
CA VAL A 22 -16.29 7.79 8.89
C VAL A 22 -15.54 8.69 7.91
N GLU A 23 -15.04 9.82 8.39
CA GLU A 23 -14.10 10.66 7.63
C GLU A 23 -12.65 10.52 8.12
N ALA A 24 -12.43 9.82 9.24
CA ALA A 24 -11.11 9.52 9.78
C ALA A 24 -11.01 8.09 10.36
N ILE A 25 -9.88 7.44 10.11
CA ILE A 25 -9.55 6.11 10.61
C ILE A 25 -8.20 6.18 11.32
N GLN A 26 -8.13 5.67 12.55
CA GLN A 26 -6.90 5.61 13.32
C GLN A 26 -6.50 4.16 13.61
N PHE A 27 -5.25 3.83 13.35
CA PHE A 27 -4.57 2.69 13.95
C PHE A 27 -3.65 3.20 15.05
N SER A 28 -3.78 2.68 16.27
CA SER A 28 -2.88 2.99 17.38
C SER A 28 -1.99 1.79 17.72
N ASN A 29 -0.87 2.06 18.41
CA ASN A 29 0.15 1.07 18.73
C ASN A 29 0.79 0.43 17.48
N LEU A 30 0.91 1.15 16.37
CA LEU A 30 1.63 0.70 15.18
C LEU A 30 3.13 0.69 15.43
N GLY A 31 3.74 -0.46 15.17
CA GLY A 31 5.16 -0.71 15.35
C GLY A 31 5.41 -1.93 16.22
N PHE A 32 6.22 -2.85 15.71
CA PHE A 32 6.66 -4.03 16.44
C PHE A 32 8.07 -4.44 16.04
N SER A 33 8.64 -5.41 16.76
CA SER A 33 9.91 -6.02 16.39
C SER A 33 9.67 -7.34 15.66
N GLY A 34 10.30 -7.48 14.49
CA GLY A 34 10.14 -8.66 13.65
C GLY A 34 11.30 -8.82 12.69
N THR A 35 11.13 -9.74 11.75
CA THR A 35 12.11 -9.98 10.69
C THR A 35 11.42 -10.26 9.36
N TYR A 36 12.03 -9.84 8.26
CA TYR A 36 11.60 -10.23 6.91
C TYR A 36 12.80 -10.72 6.07
N ASN A 37 12.51 -11.40 4.96
CA ASN A 37 13.52 -11.86 4.01
C ASN A 37 13.62 -10.86 2.84
N GLN A 38 14.83 -10.49 2.48
CA GLN A 38 15.14 -9.66 1.33
C GLN A 38 15.73 -10.50 0.20
N VAL A 39 15.51 -10.04 -1.02
CA VAL A 39 16.21 -10.56 -2.19
C VAL A 39 17.70 -10.25 -2.06
N GLU A 40 18.54 -11.28 -2.04
CA GLU A 40 20.00 -11.15 -2.04
C GLU A 40 20.56 -11.15 -3.46
N LYS A 41 19.90 -11.84 -4.39
CA LYS A 41 20.37 -11.95 -5.78
C LYS A 41 19.26 -12.30 -6.77
N LEU A 42 19.28 -11.64 -7.92
CA LEU A 42 18.45 -11.95 -9.08
C LEU A 42 19.32 -12.51 -10.21
N SER A 43 18.90 -13.62 -10.82
CA SER A 43 19.63 -14.29 -11.90
C SER A 43 18.71 -14.60 -13.08
N ASN A 44 19.22 -14.41 -14.31
CA ASN A 44 18.52 -14.78 -15.55
C ASN A 44 17.09 -14.20 -15.67
N ILE A 45 16.86 -12.96 -15.23
CA ILE A 45 15.54 -12.32 -15.08
C ILE A 45 14.61 -12.53 -16.30
N TYR A 46 15.16 -12.51 -17.52
CA TYR A 46 14.40 -12.62 -18.78
C TYR A 46 14.60 -13.93 -19.53
N LYS A 47 15.01 -14.99 -18.83
CA LYS A 47 15.10 -16.35 -19.39
C LYS A 47 14.17 -17.27 -18.61
N ASP A 48 13.86 -18.43 -19.17
CA ASP A 48 13.06 -19.46 -18.47
C ASP A 48 13.74 -19.95 -17.18
N SER A 49 15.06 -19.79 -17.08
CA SER A 49 15.86 -20.07 -15.88
C SER A 49 15.91 -18.92 -14.85
N CYS A 50 14.96 -17.97 -14.93
CA CYS A 50 14.80 -16.89 -13.97
C CYS A 50 14.76 -17.43 -12.54
N SER A 51 15.55 -16.83 -11.66
CA SER A 51 15.61 -17.22 -10.25
C SER A 51 15.94 -16.05 -9.34
N CYS A 52 15.53 -16.19 -8.09
CA CYS A 52 15.81 -15.28 -7.00
C CYS A 52 16.33 -16.08 -5.80
N GLU A 53 17.39 -15.56 -5.19
CA GLU A 53 17.93 -16.06 -3.92
C GLU A 53 17.61 -15.02 -2.84
N VAL A 54 17.07 -15.46 -1.71
CA VAL A 54 16.84 -14.62 -0.53
C VAL A 54 17.98 -14.77 0.46
N ASN A 55 18.18 -13.75 1.28
CA ASN A 55 19.17 -13.74 2.34
C ASN A 55 19.03 -14.93 3.30
N LYS A 56 20.18 -15.43 3.78
CA LYS A 56 20.22 -16.54 4.76
C LYS A 56 19.89 -16.11 6.19
N THR A 57 20.18 -14.84 6.53
CA THR A 57 19.91 -14.27 7.85
C THR A 57 18.87 -13.18 7.69
N PRO A 58 17.63 -13.37 8.15
CA PRO A 58 16.53 -12.41 8.02
C PRO A 58 16.91 -11.00 8.48
N VAL A 59 16.41 -9.99 7.78
CA VAL A 59 16.59 -8.58 8.16
C VAL A 59 15.68 -8.30 9.33
N SER A 60 16.23 -7.74 10.42
CA SER A 60 15.47 -7.37 11.61
C SER A 60 15.00 -5.93 11.52
N PHE A 61 13.76 -5.67 11.91
CA PHE A 61 13.21 -4.33 12.09
C PHE A 61 12.62 -4.19 13.49
N SER A 62 12.52 -2.96 13.96
CA SER A 62 11.90 -2.65 15.25
C SER A 62 11.53 -1.17 15.36
N GLY A 63 10.74 -0.85 16.38
CA GLY A 63 10.42 0.52 16.77
C GLY A 63 9.04 0.99 16.31
N THR A 64 8.74 2.25 16.64
CA THR A 64 7.49 2.91 16.25
C THR A 64 7.30 2.89 14.74
N ASN A 65 6.08 2.63 14.30
CA ASN A 65 5.66 2.52 12.89
C ASN A 65 6.38 1.42 12.08
N ALA A 66 7.20 0.56 12.69
CA ALA A 66 7.90 -0.49 11.96
C ALA A 66 6.95 -1.62 11.51
N PRO A 67 7.11 -2.16 10.29
CA PRO A 67 8.23 -1.94 9.36
C PRO A 67 8.06 -0.72 8.42
N LEU A 68 6.93 -0.02 8.47
CA LEU A 68 6.64 1.16 7.62
C LEU A 68 7.45 2.41 7.99
N ASN A 69 8.26 2.35 9.05
CA ASN A 69 9.26 3.37 9.37
C ASN A 69 10.45 3.37 8.41
N GLU A 70 10.63 2.31 7.60
CA GLU A 70 11.55 2.25 6.47
C GLU A 70 11.10 3.13 5.29
N GLU A 71 11.84 3.09 4.18
CA GLU A 71 11.44 3.77 2.94
C GLU A 71 10.22 3.11 2.30
N VAL A 72 9.24 3.90 1.92
CA VAL A 72 8.04 3.43 1.21
C VAL A 72 7.87 4.10 -0.15
N SER A 73 7.37 3.34 -1.10
CA SER A 73 6.85 3.83 -2.38
C SER A 73 5.33 4.03 -2.30
N VAL A 74 4.79 4.96 -3.09
CA VAL A 74 3.34 5.24 -3.10
C VAL A 74 2.73 4.73 -4.39
N HIS A 75 1.64 3.97 -4.29
CA HIS A 75 1.04 3.25 -5.40
C HIS A 75 -0.38 3.73 -5.65
N PHE A 76 -0.79 3.69 -6.91
CA PHE A 76 -2.10 4.14 -7.36
C PHE A 76 -2.69 3.13 -8.31
N ARG A 77 -3.97 2.80 -8.12
CA ARG A 77 -4.78 1.98 -9.02
C ARG A 77 -6.06 2.71 -9.38
N GLY A 78 -6.47 2.65 -10.64
CA GLY A 78 -7.67 3.31 -11.11
C GLY A 78 -8.97 2.53 -10.91
N PRO A 79 -10.13 3.13 -11.24
CA PRO A 79 -10.28 4.45 -11.88
C PRO A 79 -9.95 5.63 -10.96
N LEU A 80 -8.93 6.41 -11.31
CA LEU A 80 -8.38 7.45 -10.43
C LEU A 80 -7.75 8.59 -11.23
N VAL A 81 -7.91 9.82 -10.73
CA VAL A 81 -7.14 11.00 -11.17
C VAL A 81 -6.37 11.55 -9.97
N LEU A 82 -5.05 11.71 -10.11
CA LEU A 82 -4.22 12.38 -9.11
C LEU A 82 -3.98 13.84 -9.51
N ASN A 83 -4.50 14.77 -8.71
CA ASN A 83 -4.32 16.20 -8.93
C ASN A 83 -3.08 16.74 -8.20
N LYS A 84 -2.90 16.35 -6.93
CA LYS A 84 -1.75 16.73 -6.10
C LYS A 84 -1.25 15.57 -5.27
N PHE A 85 0.06 15.55 -5.05
CA PHE A 85 0.72 14.65 -4.11
C PHE A 85 1.75 15.43 -3.31
N ALA A 86 1.87 15.13 -2.02
CA ALA A 86 2.99 15.59 -1.22
C ALA A 86 3.39 14.55 -0.16
N SER A 87 4.70 14.47 0.11
CA SER A 87 5.22 13.72 1.26
C SER A 87 5.91 14.67 2.24
N TYR A 88 5.82 14.35 3.53
CA TYR A 88 6.34 15.17 4.61
C TYR A 88 7.03 14.30 5.66
N VAL A 89 7.94 14.91 6.41
CA VAL A 89 8.50 14.37 7.65
C VAL A 89 8.36 15.38 8.78
N SER A 90 8.39 14.89 10.02
CA SER A 90 8.39 15.71 11.22
C SER A 90 9.38 15.14 12.24
N ASP A 91 9.97 16.00 13.05
CA ASP A 91 10.89 15.61 14.13
C ASP A 91 10.16 15.05 15.37
N GLY A 92 8.83 15.06 15.39
CA GLY A 92 8.08 14.56 16.54
C GLY A 92 6.61 14.95 16.59
N PHE A 93 5.93 15.07 15.44
CA PHE A 93 4.48 15.23 15.42
C PHE A 93 3.81 14.15 16.28
N LYS A 94 2.78 14.55 17.03
CA LYS A 94 1.93 13.68 17.83
C LYS A 94 0.48 14.06 17.56
N TYR A 95 -0.30 13.07 17.14
CA TYR A 95 -1.71 13.32 16.89
C TYR A 95 -2.42 13.75 18.18
N GLY A 96 -3.21 14.82 18.10
CA GLY A 96 -3.92 15.41 19.24
C GLY A 96 -3.13 16.45 20.04
N ASP A 97 -1.84 16.65 19.78
CA ASP A 97 -1.01 17.68 20.40
C ASP A 97 -0.64 18.79 19.40
N ASP A 98 -1.32 19.93 19.52
CA ASP A 98 -1.16 21.10 18.65
C ASP A 98 0.21 21.79 18.82
N SER A 99 0.96 21.44 19.87
CA SER A 99 2.31 21.95 20.16
C SER A 99 3.43 21.00 19.76
N SER A 100 3.09 19.86 19.17
CA SER A 100 4.06 18.87 18.68
C SER A 100 4.79 19.33 17.41
N GLY A 101 5.71 18.49 16.90
CA GLY A 101 6.57 18.86 15.78
C GLY A 101 5.81 19.20 14.50
N ASP A 102 6.15 20.33 13.88
CA ASP A 102 5.63 20.73 12.58
C ASP A 102 6.14 19.80 11.45
N TRP A 103 5.47 19.85 10.30
CA TRP A 103 5.77 19.03 9.14
C TRP A 103 6.56 19.81 8.10
N LYS A 104 7.56 19.16 7.49
CA LYS A 104 8.36 19.69 6.38
C LYS A 104 8.14 18.87 5.12
N ARG A 105 7.76 19.55 4.04
CA ARG A 105 7.50 18.90 2.74
C ARG A 105 8.80 18.41 2.13
N LEU A 106 8.84 17.13 1.80
CA LEU A 106 9.96 16.49 1.10
C LEU A 106 9.77 16.45 -0.40
N SER A 107 8.51 16.32 -0.84
CA SER A 107 8.19 16.10 -2.24
C SER A 107 6.83 16.70 -2.57
N TYR A 108 6.67 17.15 -3.80
CA TYR A 108 5.44 17.78 -4.25
C TYR A 108 5.20 17.54 -5.73
N TYR A 109 3.96 17.21 -6.07
CA TYR A 109 3.45 17.19 -7.42
C TYR A 109 2.14 17.96 -7.49
N GLU A 110 1.96 18.72 -8.56
CA GLU A 110 0.69 19.32 -8.92
C GLU A 110 0.50 19.31 -10.44
N GLY A 111 -0.48 18.55 -10.92
CA GLY A 111 -0.73 18.40 -12.35
C GLY A 111 -1.16 19.70 -13.03
N SER A 112 -1.85 20.60 -12.29
CA SER A 112 -2.39 21.85 -12.84
C SER A 112 -1.29 22.84 -13.25
N SER A 113 -0.21 22.91 -12.48
CA SER A 113 0.96 23.74 -12.70
C SER A 113 2.11 22.99 -13.41
N GLY A 114 2.02 21.66 -13.48
CA GLY A 114 3.11 20.79 -13.95
C GLY A 114 4.27 20.70 -12.97
N THR A 115 4.05 21.09 -11.70
CA THR A 115 5.09 21.07 -10.66
C THR A 115 5.45 19.63 -10.33
N SER A 116 6.75 19.34 -10.27
CA SER A 116 7.29 18.05 -9.83
C SER A 116 8.61 18.28 -9.09
N GLU A 117 8.56 18.16 -7.76
CA GLU A 117 9.67 18.35 -6.83
C GLU A 117 9.91 17.02 -6.11
N ASN A 118 11.07 16.40 -6.31
CA ASN A 118 11.42 15.14 -5.67
C ASN A 118 10.41 14.00 -5.92
N VAL A 119 9.87 13.92 -7.13
CA VAL A 119 8.86 12.94 -7.55
C VAL A 119 9.31 12.27 -8.86
N THR A 120 9.26 10.94 -8.91
CA THR A 120 9.46 10.13 -10.12
C THR A 120 8.26 9.22 -10.32
N PHE A 121 7.60 9.32 -11.47
CA PHE A 121 6.48 8.44 -11.85
C PHE A 121 6.98 7.22 -12.62
N LEU A 122 6.66 6.04 -12.10
CA LEU A 122 6.96 4.74 -12.70
C LEU A 122 5.68 3.96 -12.96
N THR A 123 5.70 3.05 -13.92
CA THR A 123 4.54 2.21 -14.27
C THR A 123 4.97 0.79 -14.60
N SER A 124 4.02 -0.16 -14.52
CA SER A 124 4.17 -1.57 -14.88
C SER A 124 4.09 -1.81 -16.40
N ALA A 125 4.64 -0.92 -17.22
CA ALA A 125 4.79 -1.09 -18.67
C ALA A 125 6.20 -1.56 -19.09
N GLY A 126 6.99 -2.07 -18.13
CA GLY A 126 8.32 -2.61 -18.39
C GLY A 126 8.30 -4.04 -18.93
N LYS A 127 9.46 -4.71 -18.88
CA LYS A 127 9.58 -6.08 -19.38
C LYS A 127 8.98 -7.08 -18.41
N ASN A 128 8.25 -8.05 -18.95
CA ASN A 128 7.77 -9.19 -18.17
C ASN A 128 8.90 -10.21 -17.94
N SER A 129 8.96 -10.75 -16.73
CA SER A 129 9.85 -11.82 -16.30
C SER A 129 9.02 -13.02 -15.88
N SER A 130 9.45 -14.24 -16.27
CA SER A 130 8.74 -15.48 -15.94
C SER A 130 8.63 -15.75 -14.43
N CYS A 131 9.58 -15.24 -13.62
CA CYS A 131 9.56 -15.44 -12.17
C CYS A 131 9.31 -14.15 -11.36
N LEU A 132 9.63 -12.97 -11.90
CA LEU A 132 9.47 -11.69 -11.19
C LEU A 132 8.21 -10.90 -11.60
N GLY A 133 7.52 -11.31 -12.67
CA GLY A 133 6.44 -10.52 -13.26
C GLY A 133 6.95 -9.26 -13.98
N ILE A 134 6.06 -8.30 -14.19
CA ILE A 134 6.36 -7.08 -14.96
C ILE A 134 7.23 -6.12 -14.12
N GLY A 135 8.30 -5.62 -14.73
CA GLY A 135 9.19 -4.65 -14.09
C GLY A 135 8.69 -3.22 -14.27
N LEU A 136 9.10 -2.35 -13.35
CA LEU A 136 8.83 -0.93 -13.46
C LEU A 136 9.63 -0.29 -14.62
N THR A 137 9.06 0.76 -15.19
CA THR A 137 9.73 1.65 -16.15
C THR A 137 9.21 3.08 -15.96
N TYR A 138 9.80 4.08 -16.60
CA TYR A 138 9.28 5.44 -16.51
C TYR A 138 7.85 5.48 -17.08
N ALA A 139 6.94 6.13 -16.35
CA ALA A 139 5.61 6.41 -16.84
C ALA A 139 5.66 7.55 -17.86
N GLY A 140 4.82 7.46 -18.88
CA GLY A 140 4.46 8.58 -19.75
C GLY A 140 3.57 9.58 -19.00
N THR A 141 3.22 10.67 -19.68
CA THR A 141 2.38 11.74 -19.10
C THR A 141 0.94 11.26 -18.79
N ASP A 142 0.54 10.13 -19.37
CA ASP A 142 -0.71 9.41 -19.10
C ASP A 142 -0.62 8.47 -17.88
N GLY A 143 0.55 8.37 -17.24
CA GLY A 143 0.79 7.52 -16.07
C GLY A 143 0.98 6.04 -16.37
N ILE A 144 0.55 5.56 -17.54
CA ILE A 144 0.46 4.12 -17.85
C ILE A 144 1.38 3.70 -18.98
N SER A 145 1.54 4.53 -20.01
CA SER A 145 2.45 4.20 -21.10
C SER A 145 3.90 4.21 -20.62
N LYS A 146 4.76 3.43 -21.30
CA LYS A 146 6.20 3.49 -21.07
C LYS A 146 6.78 4.78 -21.67
N ALA A 147 7.67 5.44 -20.93
CA ALA A 147 8.56 6.50 -21.41
C ALA A 147 10.04 6.10 -21.35
N ASP A 148 10.89 6.80 -22.11
CA ASP A 148 12.35 6.57 -22.13
C ASP A 148 13.10 7.32 -21.02
N SER A 149 12.47 8.34 -20.42
CA SER A 149 13.01 9.13 -19.31
C SER A 149 11.89 9.56 -18.38
N SER A 150 12.23 10.09 -17.20
CA SER A 150 11.24 10.63 -16.27
C SER A 150 10.35 11.67 -16.95
N THR A 151 9.04 11.52 -16.81
CA THR A 151 8.03 12.49 -17.24
C THR A 151 7.20 12.93 -16.03
N VAL A 152 6.38 13.96 -16.22
CA VAL A 152 5.43 14.44 -15.21
C VAL A 152 4.03 14.08 -15.71
N LEU A 153 3.17 13.57 -14.83
CA LEU A 153 1.77 13.32 -15.18
C LEU A 153 1.10 14.60 -15.68
N ALA A 154 0.32 14.49 -16.75
CA ALA A 154 -0.48 15.59 -17.21
C ALA A 154 -1.61 15.89 -16.22
N LYS A 155 -2.11 17.14 -16.25
CA LYS A 155 -3.31 17.51 -15.53
C LYS A 155 -4.47 16.60 -15.94
N ASN A 156 -5.28 16.19 -14.96
CA ASN A 156 -6.48 15.37 -15.18
C ASN A 156 -6.18 14.02 -15.88
N THR A 157 -4.98 13.47 -15.71
CA THR A 157 -4.66 12.12 -16.15
C THR A 157 -5.53 11.11 -15.40
N LEU A 158 -6.47 10.50 -16.11
CA LEU A 158 -7.30 9.39 -15.62
C LEU A 158 -6.59 8.07 -15.94
N ILE A 159 -6.32 7.29 -14.90
CA ILE A 159 -5.98 5.87 -15.02
C ILE A 159 -7.27 5.05 -14.85
N ASN A 160 -7.45 3.97 -15.59
CA ASN A 160 -8.67 3.15 -15.55
C ASN A 160 -8.54 2.00 -14.53
N SER A 161 -9.57 1.16 -14.43
CA SER A 161 -9.56 -0.04 -13.60
C SER A 161 -8.34 -0.89 -13.92
N ASN A 162 -7.60 -1.27 -12.87
CA ASN A 162 -6.41 -2.11 -12.94
C ASN A 162 -5.19 -1.48 -13.67
N ASP A 163 -5.32 -0.25 -14.16
CA ASP A 163 -4.16 0.57 -14.54
C ASP A 163 -3.47 1.04 -13.26
N GLU A 164 -2.13 0.98 -13.23
CA GLU A 164 -1.34 1.31 -12.05
C GLU A 164 -0.10 2.16 -12.38
N PHE A 165 0.23 3.07 -11.47
CA PHE A 165 1.51 3.74 -11.43
C PHE A 165 2.01 3.89 -9.99
N VAL A 166 3.30 4.16 -9.86
CA VAL A 166 4.02 4.27 -8.59
C VAL A 166 4.79 5.58 -8.56
N ILE A 167 4.80 6.22 -7.40
CA ILE A 167 5.64 7.38 -7.11
C ILE A 167 6.79 6.98 -6.19
N PHE A 168 8.00 7.29 -6.64
CA PHE A 168 9.22 7.31 -5.84
C PHE A 168 9.74 8.75 -5.69
N SER A 169 10.77 8.93 -4.86
CA SER A 169 11.57 10.17 -4.84
C SER A 169 12.31 10.37 -6.17
N ASN A 170 12.98 11.51 -6.35
CA ASN A 170 13.91 11.71 -7.47
C ASN A 170 15.38 11.37 -7.13
N ILE A 171 15.63 10.78 -5.95
CA ILE A 171 16.95 10.38 -5.49
C ILE A 171 17.25 9.00 -6.07
N SER A 172 18.13 8.93 -7.07
CA SER A 172 18.49 7.66 -7.69
C SER A 172 19.26 6.75 -6.73
N CYS A 173 18.94 5.46 -6.80
CA CYS A 173 19.71 4.44 -6.12
C CYS A 173 21.15 4.37 -6.65
N GLY A 174 22.08 4.08 -5.74
CA GLY A 174 23.40 3.57 -6.04
C GLY A 174 23.34 2.18 -6.68
N LYS A 175 24.52 1.57 -6.89
CA LYS A 175 24.61 0.27 -7.57
C LYS A 175 23.83 -0.82 -6.83
N SER A 176 22.97 -1.54 -7.55
CA SER A 176 22.27 -2.74 -7.06
C SER A 176 23.22 -3.70 -6.34
N GLY A 177 22.79 -4.19 -5.18
CA GLY A 177 23.50 -5.19 -4.40
C GLY A 177 22.97 -5.28 -2.98
N TYR A 178 22.98 -6.47 -2.39
CA TYR A 178 22.33 -6.74 -1.10
C TYR A 178 22.73 -5.79 0.04
N ASN A 179 24.02 -5.47 0.17
CA ASN A 179 24.54 -4.56 1.20
C ASN A 179 24.81 -3.14 0.67
N ASN A 180 24.32 -2.82 -0.52
CA ASN A 180 24.46 -1.49 -1.10
C ASN A 180 23.20 -0.69 -0.83
N ASP A 181 23.33 0.63 -0.91
CA ASP A 181 22.26 1.64 -0.92
C ASP A 181 20.80 1.13 -0.89
N CYS A 182 20.13 1.04 -2.05
CA CYS A 182 18.75 0.58 -2.19
C CYS A 182 18.54 -0.94 -2.09
N GLY A 183 19.58 -1.71 -1.80
CA GLY A 183 19.57 -3.17 -1.88
C GLY A 183 19.55 -3.69 -3.33
N VAL A 184 18.99 -4.89 -3.52
CA VAL A 184 18.84 -5.50 -4.84
C VAL A 184 17.64 -4.93 -5.57
N TYR A 185 17.85 -4.54 -6.82
CA TYR A 185 16.80 -4.17 -7.76
C TYR A 185 17.11 -4.74 -9.15
N ARG A 186 16.09 -4.81 -10.03
CA ARG A 186 16.22 -5.31 -11.41
C ARG A 186 17.16 -4.42 -12.23
N SER A 187 18.11 -5.00 -12.97
CA SER A 187 19.17 -4.23 -13.63
C SER A 187 18.71 -3.30 -14.76
N ASP A 188 17.49 -3.48 -15.26
CA ASP A 188 16.95 -2.73 -16.40
C ASP A 188 15.74 -1.86 -16.07
N ILE A 189 15.51 -1.61 -14.77
CA ILE A 189 14.49 -0.65 -14.31
C ILE A 189 15.18 0.62 -13.79
N PRO A 190 14.53 1.79 -13.89
CA PRO A 190 14.88 2.92 -13.03
C PRO A 190 14.69 2.54 -11.56
N ALA A 191 15.66 2.89 -10.71
CA ALA A 191 15.62 2.61 -9.28
C ALA A 191 15.89 3.89 -8.49
N TYR A 192 14.97 4.22 -7.59
CA TYR A 192 14.99 5.42 -6.77
C TYR A 192 14.72 5.06 -5.31
N HIS A 193 15.15 5.93 -4.39
CA HIS A 193 14.77 5.83 -2.98
C HIS A 193 13.28 6.07 -2.80
N GLY A 194 12.69 5.36 -1.84
CA GLY A 194 11.35 5.66 -1.38
C GLY A 194 11.31 6.90 -0.48
N PHE A 195 10.18 7.14 0.16
CA PHE A 195 9.99 8.21 1.12
C PHE A 195 10.31 7.71 2.54
N TYR A 196 11.34 8.30 3.14
CA TYR A 196 11.91 7.92 4.44
C TYR A 196 11.17 8.56 5.64
N GLY A 197 11.63 8.26 6.85
CA GLY A 197 11.26 8.94 8.10
C GLY A 197 10.30 8.14 8.97
N THR A 198 10.57 7.99 10.26
CA THR A 198 9.66 7.27 11.18
C THR A 198 8.35 8.01 11.37
N THR A 199 8.41 9.34 11.51
CA THR A 199 7.25 10.23 11.54
C THR A 199 7.12 10.88 10.18
N LYS A 200 6.17 10.40 9.38
CA LYS A 200 5.99 10.76 7.97
C LYS A 200 4.51 10.93 7.64
N MET A 201 4.21 11.75 6.63
CA MET A 201 2.84 12.00 6.18
C MET A 201 2.78 12.06 4.65
N PHE A 202 1.70 11.53 4.08
CA PHE A 202 1.42 11.58 2.64
C PHE A 202 0.06 12.22 2.42
N LEU A 203 0.01 13.23 1.57
CA LEU A 203 -1.21 13.97 1.23
C LEU A 203 -1.52 13.84 -0.25
N PHE A 204 -2.81 13.78 -0.56
CA PHE A 204 -3.35 13.56 -1.90
C PHE A 204 -4.55 14.48 -2.14
N GLU A 205 -4.61 15.07 -3.32
CA GLU A 205 -5.84 15.63 -3.90
C GLU A 205 -6.16 14.76 -5.12
N PHE A 206 -7.31 14.09 -5.11
CA PHE A 206 -7.61 13.04 -6.08
C PHE A 206 -9.11 12.96 -6.41
N GLN A 207 -9.44 12.24 -7.48
CA GLN A 207 -10.80 11.85 -7.84
C GLN A 207 -10.84 10.35 -8.05
N MET A 208 -11.94 9.69 -7.70
CA MET A 208 -12.16 8.27 -7.93
C MET A 208 -13.48 8.05 -8.69
N PRO A 209 -13.56 8.49 -9.96
CA PRO A 209 -14.79 8.40 -10.74
C PRO A 209 -15.18 6.94 -10.98
N ASN A 210 -16.44 6.70 -11.36
CA ASN A 210 -16.88 5.37 -11.75
C ASN A 210 -16.12 4.90 -13.00
N GLU A 211 -15.87 3.59 -13.10
CA GLU A 211 -15.33 3.00 -14.33
C GLU A 211 -16.31 3.25 -15.50
N THR A 212 -15.76 3.64 -16.66
CA THR A 212 -16.51 3.93 -17.89
C THR A 212 -16.31 2.86 -18.96
N HIS A 213 -15.26 2.04 -18.86
CA HIS A 213 -15.06 0.88 -19.72
C HIS A 213 -16.09 -0.21 -19.40
N THR A 214 -16.60 -0.85 -20.46
CA THR A 214 -17.66 -1.87 -20.38
C THR A 214 -17.13 -3.30 -20.23
N SER A 215 -15.81 -3.48 -20.16
CA SER A 215 -15.20 -4.80 -19.99
C SER A 215 -15.39 -5.29 -18.56
N THR A 216 -16.11 -6.40 -18.40
CA THR A 216 -16.32 -7.06 -17.11
C THR A 216 -15.18 -8.00 -16.72
N ASP A 217 -14.21 -8.23 -17.62
CA ASP A 217 -13.09 -9.18 -17.43
C ASP A 217 -11.84 -8.48 -16.84
N ILE A 218 -12.03 -7.43 -16.05
CA ILE A 218 -10.96 -6.70 -15.37
C ILE A 218 -10.90 -7.14 -13.91
N SER A 219 -9.73 -7.65 -13.46
CA SER A 219 -9.54 -8.24 -12.12
C SER A 219 -9.94 -7.30 -10.97
N ASN A 220 -9.64 -6.00 -11.10
CA ASN A 220 -9.94 -4.94 -10.13
C ASN A 220 -10.91 -3.92 -10.73
N TYR A 221 -12.00 -4.39 -11.36
CA TYR A 221 -12.99 -3.52 -11.98
C TYR A 221 -13.61 -2.55 -10.98
N ASN A 222 -13.46 -1.25 -11.25
CA ASN A 222 -13.98 -0.15 -10.44
C ASN A 222 -13.48 -0.14 -8.98
N MET A 223 -12.28 -0.67 -8.75
CA MET A 223 -11.66 -0.82 -7.43
C MET A 223 -10.39 0.05 -7.32
N PRO A 224 -10.51 1.39 -7.31
CA PRO A 224 -9.35 2.25 -7.19
C PRO A 224 -8.69 2.11 -5.81
N ALA A 225 -7.39 2.40 -5.75
CA ALA A 225 -6.66 2.38 -4.50
C ALA A 225 -5.48 3.36 -4.49
N ILE A 226 -5.13 3.82 -3.28
CA ILE A 226 -3.90 4.54 -2.95
C ILE A 226 -3.27 3.82 -1.76
N TRP A 227 -2.04 3.31 -1.92
CA TRP A 227 -1.38 2.53 -0.88
C TRP A 227 0.13 2.75 -0.83
N LEU A 228 0.75 2.21 0.22
CA LEU A 228 2.18 2.27 0.48
C LEU A 228 2.75 0.87 0.48
N LEU A 229 3.86 0.67 -0.23
CA LEU A 229 4.67 -0.53 -0.13
C LEU A 229 6.04 -0.16 0.41
N ASN A 230 6.64 -1.03 1.23
CA ASN A 230 8.08 -1.00 1.46
C ASN A 230 8.81 -0.91 0.11
N ALA A 231 9.73 0.06 -0.03
CA ALA A 231 10.35 0.40 -1.31
C ALA A 231 11.15 -0.77 -1.92
N HIS A 232 11.54 -1.79 -1.15
CA HIS A 232 12.14 -3.01 -1.68
C HIS A 232 11.20 -3.79 -2.61
N ILE A 233 9.89 -3.80 -2.35
CA ILE A 233 8.91 -4.61 -3.08
C ILE A 233 8.88 -4.25 -4.57
N PRO A 234 8.55 -3.01 -4.97
CA PRO A 234 8.52 -2.63 -6.38
C PRO A 234 9.90 -2.61 -7.06
N ARG A 235 10.99 -2.49 -6.29
CA ARG A 235 12.36 -2.56 -6.82
C ARG A 235 12.73 -3.98 -7.30
N THR A 236 12.13 -5.01 -6.71
CA THR A 236 12.34 -6.42 -7.10
C THR A 236 11.15 -6.99 -7.88
N ALA A 237 10.01 -7.19 -7.23
CA ALA A 237 8.82 -7.80 -7.78
C ALA A 237 7.59 -7.55 -6.88
N GLN A 238 6.66 -6.70 -7.32
CA GLN A 238 5.38 -6.49 -6.64
C GLN A 238 4.43 -7.68 -6.87
N TYR A 239 4.21 -8.04 -8.14
CA TYR A 239 3.35 -9.17 -8.55
C TYR A 239 4.19 -10.36 -9.01
N SER A 240 4.99 -10.93 -8.09
CA SER A 240 5.92 -12.02 -8.41
C SER A 240 5.20 -13.36 -8.67
N MET A 241 5.68 -14.13 -9.65
CA MET A 241 5.26 -15.53 -9.82
C MET A 241 5.96 -16.48 -8.84
N ASN A 242 7.14 -16.08 -8.34
CA ASN A 242 7.81 -16.73 -7.21
C ASN A 242 7.75 -15.82 -5.99
N VAL A 243 6.97 -16.23 -4.99
CA VAL A 243 6.67 -15.46 -3.78
C VAL A 243 7.91 -15.06 -2.96
N ASN A 244 9.04 -15.74 -3.13
CA ASN A 244 10.29 -15.39 -2.44
C ASN A 244 11.03 -14.23 -3.12
N CYS A 245 10.62 -13.81 -4.32
CA CYS A 245 11.21 -12.69 -5.06
C CYS A 245 10.78 -11.30 -4.54
N SER A 246 9.96 -11.28 -3.50
CA SER A 246 9.43 -10.10 -2.86
C SER A 246 9.55 -10.27 -1.36
N CYS A 247 9.97 -9.21 -0.65
CA CYS A 247 9.95 -9.25 0.80
C CYS A 247 8.52 -9.21 1.38
N TRP A 248 7.52 -8.87 0.55
CA TRP A 248 6.15 -8.61 1.02
C TRP A 248 5.60 -9.77 1.84
N ARG A 249 5.61 -10.98 1.27
CA ARG A 249 5.17 -12.23 1.92
C ARG A 249 5.91 -12.57 3.21
N SER A 250 7.07 -11.99 3.44
CA SER A 250 7.87 -12.19 4.65
C SER A 250 7.72 -11.06 5.67
N GLY A 251 6.88 -10.06 5.40
CA GLY A 251 6.45 -9.06 6.38
C GLY A 251 7.20 -7.73 6.32
N CYS A 252 7.72 -7.31 5.17
CA CYS A 252 8.35 -5.99 5.05
C CYS A 252 7.35 -4.81 5.02
N GLY A 253 6.05 -5.10 4.90
CA GLY A 253 4.97 -4.15 5.16
C GLY A 253 4.32 -3.55 3.91
N GLU A 254 3.01 -3.35 4.03
CA GLU A 254 2.15 -2.59 3.13
C GLU A 254 1.06 -1.89 3.95
N PHE A 255 0.62 -0.71 3.50
CA PHE A 255 -0.47 0.03 4.10
C PHE A 255 -1.38 0.62 3.03
N ASP A 256 -2.59 0.10 2.96
CA ASP A 256 -3.65 0.65 2.11
C ASP A 256 -4.26 1.85 2.81
N ILE A 257 -4.16 3.02 2.18
CA ILE A 257 -4.68 4.27 2.74
C ILE A 257 -6.15 4.37 2.38
N PHE A 258 -6.43 4.30 1.08
CA PHE A 258 -7.78 4.33 0.51
C PHE A 258 -7.88 3.19 -0.49
N GLU A 259 -8.55 2.10 -0.14
CA GLU A 259 -8.76 0.98 -1.05
C GLU A 259 -10.23 0.58 -1.14
N VAL A 260 -10.74 0.49 -2.37
CA VAL A 260 -11.96 -0.25 -2.64
C VAL A 260 -11.59 -1.74 -2.78
N MET A 261 -11.98 -2.55 -1.79
CA MET A 261 -11.54 -3.96 -1.69
C MET A 261 -12.33 -4.94 -2.58
N ASN A 262 -13.53 -4.57 -3.03
CA ASN A 262 -14.34 -5.42 -3.90
C ASN A 262 -15.35 -4.60 -4.71
N SER A 263 -15.83 -5.17 -5.82
CA SER A 263 -16.77 -4.49 -6.72
C SER A 263 -18.20 -4.38 -6.19
N THR A 264 -18.57 -5.11 -5.13
CA THR A 264 -19.90 -4.99 -4.52
C THR A 264 -20.02 -3.82 -3.55
N GLU A 265 -18.89 -3.40 -2.96
CA GLU A 265 -18.77 -2.26 -2.05
C GLU A 265 -17.93 -1.16 -2.68
N TYR A 266 -18.12 -0.91 -3.98
CA TYR A 266 -17.28 0.01 -4.75
C TYR A 266 -17.32 1.48 -4.28
N LEU A 267 -18.25 1.81 -3.38
CA LEU A 267 -18.41 3.11 -2.73
C LEU A 267 -17.61 3.23 -1.43
N HIS A 268 -17.03 2.16 -0.90
CA HIS A 268 -16.35 2.18 0.40
C HIS A 268 -14.83 2.09 0.22
N MET A 269 -14.11 3.07 0.76
CA MET A 269 -12.65 3.05 0.85
C MET A 269 -12.22 2.60 2.24
N TYR A 270 -11.50 1.49 2.28
CA TYR A 270 -10.97 0.90 3.50
C TYR A 270 -9.49 1.24 3.67
N SER A 271 -9.03 1.24 4.92
CA SER A 271 -7.61 1.28 5.24
C SER A 271 -7.19 -0.04 5.88
N THR A 272 -6.08 -0.61 5.41
CA THR A 272 -5.65 -1.97 5.76
C THR A 272 -4.15 -2.01 6.00
N ILE A 273 -3.74 -2.67 7.08
CA ILE A 273 -2.31 -2.96 7.35
C ILE A 273 -2.01 -4.38 6.92
N HIS A 274 -0.98 -4.54 6.09
CA HIS A 274 -0.45 -5.84 5.67
C HIS A 274 0.94 -6.04 6.29
N ASP A 275 0.95 -6.50 7.53
CA ASP A 275 2.13 -6.96 8.25
C ASP A 275 1.78 -8.11 9.19
N TYR A 276 2.69 -8.46 10.11
CA TYR A 276 2.49 -9.50 11.11
C TYR A 276 2.14 -8.96 12.51
N GLN A 277 1.76 -7.69 12.63
CA GLN A 277 1.42 -7.10 13.91
C GLN A 277 0.03 -7.51 14.39
N GLY A 278 -0.12 -8.71 14.94
CA GLY A 278 -1.42 -9.19 15.43
C GLY A 278 -2.25 -9.92 14.38
N SER A 279 -1.66 -10.23 13.23
CA SER A 279 -2.16 -11.19 12.25
C SER A 279 -1.05 -12.19 11.88
N ASP A 280 -1.41 -13.44 11.60
CA ASP A 280 -0.54 -14.41 10.92
C ASP A 280 -0.86 -14.53 9.43
N ASP A 281 -1.92 -13.83 8.97
CA ASP A 281 -2.35 -13.76 7.59
C ASP A 281 -2.10 -12.38 7.00
N ILE A 282 -0.96 -12.27 6.32
CA ILE A 282 -0.59 -11.05 5.60
C ILE A 282 -1.43 -10.83 4.34
N GLN A 283 -2.13 -11.84 3.81
CA GLN A 283 -2.93 -11.68 2.59
C GLN A 283 -4.21 -10.91 2.84
N THR A 284 -4.91 -11.24 3.93
CA THR A 284 -6.11 -10.52 4.32
C THR A 284 -5.77 -9.19 4.98
N GLY A 285 -4.63 -9.12 5.68
CA GLY A 285 -4.26 -7.92 6.43
C GLY A 285 -5.21 -7.64 7.58
N MET A 286 -5.09 -6.44 8.15
CA MET A 286 -5.94 -5.93 9.23
C MET A 286 -6.62 -4.65 8.78
N ALA A 287 -7.82 -4.80 8.22
CA ALA A 287 -8.67 -3.67 7.87
C ALA A 287 -9.27 -3.06 9.13
N ALA A 288 -9.36 -1.72 9.19
CA ALA A 288 -10.16 -1.06 10.20
C ALA A 288 -11.64 -1.45 10.04
N PRO A 289 -12.43 -1.55 11.12
CA PRO A 289 -13.86 -1.86 11.05
C PRO A 289 -14.69 -0.62 10.65
N ALA A 290 -14.22 0.13 9.65
CA ALA A 290 -14.76 1.39 9.19
C ALA A 290 -14.34 1.66 7.74
N TYR A 291 -15.05 2.55 7.06
CA TYR A 291 -14.74 2.97 5.70
C TYR A 291 -14.97 4.47 5.55
N ILE A 292 -14.25 5.07 4.59
CA ILE A 292 -14.50 6.42 4.09
C ILE A 292 -15.30 6.30 2.80
N GLU A 293 -16.39 7.04 2.68
CA GLU A 293 -17.24 7.02 1.48
C GLU A 293 -16.48 7.61 0.27
N ARG A 294 -16.47 6.88 -0.84
CA ARG A 294 -15.87 7.28 -2.12
C ARG A 294 -16.78 8.26 -2.83
N ASP A 295 -16.27 9.47 -3.11
CA ASP A 295 -16.95 10.43 -3.97
C ASP A 295 -16.66 10.13 -5.46
N LEU A 296 -17.70 9.75 -6.20
CA LEU A 296 -17.61 9.42 -7.63
C LEU A 296 -17.55 10.64 -8.56
N THR A 297 -17.81 11.84 -8.05
CA THR A 297 -18.02 13.03 -8.87
C THR A 297 -17.13 14.20 -8.48
N GLY A 298 -16.82 14.31 -7.19
CA GLY A 298 -16.02 15.39 -6.64
C GLY A 298 -14.54 15.07 -6.56
N THR A 299 -13.82 16.04 -6.01
CA THR A 299 -12.40 15.90 -5.67
C THR A 299 -12.30 15.72 -4.17
N MET A 300 -11.56 14.70 -3.76
CA MET A 300 -11.27 14.39 -2.37
C MET A 300 -9.87 14.89 -2.03
N SER A 301 -9.68 15.38 -0.81
CA SER A 301 -8.38 15.80 -0.30
C SER A 301 -8.14 15.17 1.06
N GLY A 302 -6.98 14.57 1.28
CA GLY A 302 -6.73 13.80 2.50
C GLY A 302 -5.41 13.05 2.43
N GLY A 303 -5.23 12.10 3.33
CA GLY A 303 -4.00 11.32 3.38
C GLY A 303 -3.84 10.50 4.63
N VAL A 304 -2.59 10.17 4.93
CA VAL A 304 -2.18 9.45 6.15
C VAL A 304 -1.02 10.16 6.84
N ALA A 305 -1.07 10.20 8.16
CA ALA A 305 0.04 10.66 9.02
C ALA A 305 0.43 9.54 9.99
N PHE A 306 1.71 9.16 9.95
CA PHE A 306 2.35 8.30 10.92
C PHE A 306 3.02 9.18 11.96
N ASP A 307 2.51 9.17 13.19
CA ASP A 307 3.01 10.03 14.26
C ASP A 307 4.18 9.39 15.03
N SER A 308 4.78 10.15 15.94
CA SER A 308 5.92 9.68 16.74
C SER A 308 5.54 8.72 17.89
N SER A 309 4.25 8.47 18.11
CA SER A 309 3.71 7.63 19.18
C SER A 309 3.15 6.30 18.68
N GLY A 310 3.25 6.01 17.38
CA GLY A 310 2.73 4.77 16.79
C GLY A 310 1.26 4.88 16.42
N ASN A 311 0.78 6.08 16.07
CA ASN A 311 -0.52 6.24 15.44
C ASN A 311 -0.34 6.42 13.92
N ALA A 312 -1.11 5.67 13.14
CA ALA A 312 -1.37 5.97 11.74
C ALA A 312 -2.81 6.49 11.63
N VAL A 313 -2.95 7.73 11.16
CA VAL A 313 -4.24 8.41 11.07
C VAL A 313 -4.51 8.73 9.60
N VAL A 314 -5.57 8.13 9.06
CA VAL A 314 -6.07 8.36 7.71
C VAL A 314 -7.27 9.30 7.78
N TRP A 315 -7.38 10.26 6.86
CA TRP A 315 -8.53 11.18 6.81
C TRP A 315 -8.83 11.67 5.41
N VAL A 316 -10.06 12.15 5.21
CA VAL A 316 -10.44 13.04 4.10
C VAL A 316 -11.01 14.34 4.67
N SER A 317 -10.48 15.46 4.22
CA SER A 317 -10.92 16.81 4.57
C SER A 317 -10.59 17.82 3.48
N ASN A 318 -11.60 18.56 3.02
CA ASN A 318 -11.44 19.65 2.05
C ASN A 318 -10.60 20.83 2.59
N SER A 319 -10.32 20.86 3.89
CA SER A 319 -9.42 21.85 4.51
C SER A 319 -7.94 21.49 4.36
N THR A 320 -7.60 20.30 3.87
CA THR A 320 -6.22 19.81 3.71
C THR A 320 -5.44 20.73 2.77
N SER A 321 -4.33 21.29 3.24
CA SER A 321 -3.42 22.11 2.45
C SER A 321 -2.12 21.37 2.11
N PHE A 322 -1.39 21.88 1.12
CA PHE A 322 -0.15 21.29 0.63
C PHE A 322 1.03 22.24 0.82
N ASP A 323 1.00 23.07 1.86
CA ASP A 323 2.02 24.08 2.12
C ASP A 323 3.40 23.45 2.36
N SER A 324 4.48 24.17 2.07
CA SER A 324 5.86 23.65 2.27
C SER A 324 6.19 23.33 3.73
N THR A 325 5.50 23.99 4.67
CA THR A 325 5.48 23.67 6.10
C THR A 325 4.03 23.65 6.56
N ILE A 326 3.65 22.61 7.30
CA ILE A 326 2.32 22.47 7.89
C ILE A 326 2.49 22.40 9.40
N GLN A 327 1.76 23.25 10.14
CA GLN A 327 1.80 23.22 11.59
C GLN A 327 1.11 21.97 12.14
N ALA A 328 1.57 21.46 13.28
CA ALA A 328 0.91 20.32 13.95
C ALA A 328 -0.58 20.58 14.20
N SER A 329 -0.93 21.81 14.62
CA SER A 329 -2.31 22.25 14.83
C SER A 329 -3.18 22.18 13.56
N SER A 330 -2.62 22.42 12.38
CA SER A 330 -3.35 22.29 11.12
C SER A 330 -3.77 20.84 10.85
N VAL A 331 -2.85 19.89 11.01
CA VAL A 331 -3.14 18.46 10.80
C VAL A 331 -4.17 17.96 11.82
N ASN A 332 -3.98 18.29 13.10
CA ASN A 332 -4.95 17.95 14.14
C ASN A 332 -6.34 18.55 13.85
N SER A 333 -6.37 19.78 13.32
CA SER A 333 -7.62 20.43 12.93
C SER A 333 -8.29 19.73 11.75
N TRP A 334 -7.54 19.26 10.73
CA TRP A 334 -8.13 18.55 9.59
C TRP A 334 -8.80 17.25 10.01
N VAL A 335 -8.14 16.47 10.88
CA VAL A 335 -8.69 15.20 11.37
C VAL A 335 -9.85 15.43 12.33
N LYS A 336 -9.74 16.37 13.28
CA LYS A 336 -10.85 16.71 14.19
C LYS A 336 -12.09 17.23 13.46
N GLN A 337 -11.88 17.98 12.37
CA GLN A 337 -12.97 18.49 11.54
C GLN A 337 -13.53 17.46 10.57
N ALA A 338 -12.81 16.35 10.33
CA ALA A 338 -13.26 15.30 9.44
C ALA A 338 -14.59 14.72 9.96
N GLY A 339 -14.69 14.40 11.25
CA GLY A 339 -15.94 13.98 11.87
C GLY A 339 -15.76 12.80 12.82
N ALA A 340 -16.59 11.76 12.66
CA ALA A 340 -16.50 10.57 13.48
C ALA A 340 -15.21 9.81 13.16
N ASP A 341 -14.47 9.38 14.19
CA ASP A 341 -13.28 8.56 14.04
C ASP A 341 -13.50 7.14 14.59
N VAL A 342 -12.89 6.16 13.93
CA VAL A 342 -12.74 4.80 14.47
C VAL A 342 -11.27 4.56 14.77
N ALA A 343 -10.98 4.30 16.05
CA ALA A 343 -9.66 3.92 16.51
C ALA A 343 -9.57 2.40 16.70
N THR A 344 -8.65 1.77 15.98
CA THR A 344 -8.28 0.37 16.13
C THR A 344 -6.92 0.29 16.80
N THR A 345 -6.85 -0.36 17.97
CA THR A 345 -5.56 -0.59 18.65
C THR A 345 -4.95 -1.90 18.18
N LEU A 346 -3.77 -1.83 17.58
CA LEU A 346 -3.04 -3.00 17.11
C LEU A 346 -2.46 -3.79 18.29
N ALA A 347 -2.34 -5.10 18.11
CA ALA A 347 -1.82 -5.97 19.14
C ALA A 347 -0.36 -5.63 19.49
N THR A 348 -0.01 -5.73 20.77
CA THR A 348 1.40 -5.75 21.18
C THR A 348 1.96 -7.13 20.89
N VAL A 349 2.97 -7.21 20.02
CA VAL A 349 3.64 -8.48 19.68
C VAL A 349 5.12 -8.42 20.07
N THR A 350 5.64 -9.51 20.62
CA THR A 350 7.06 -9.67 20.97
C THR A 350 7.66 -10.80 20.16
N GLY A 351 8.56 -10.49 19.22
CA GLY A 351 9.47 -11.48 18.63
C GLY A 351 8.81 -12.56 17.78
N GLN A 352 7.86 -12.22 16.91
CA GLN A 352 7.47 -13.14 15.84
C GLN A 352 8.56 -13.14 14.75
N SER A 353 9.33 -14.22 14.69
CA SER A 353 9.98 -14.61 13.44
C SER A 353 8.88 -15.04 12.46
N ALA A 354 9.05 -14.72 11.18
CA ALA A 354 8.32 -15.35 10.10
C ALA A 354 8.64 -16.87 10.11
N THR A 355 7.98 -17.64 10.96
CA THR A 355 7.99 -19.09 10.84
C THR A 355 7.17 -19.41 9.61
N THR A 356 7.86 -19.74 8.52
CA THR A 356 7.26 -20.52 7.42
C THR A 356 6.83 -21.86 8.02
N THR A 357 5.63 -21.93 8.61
CA THR A 357 5.01 -23.22 8.92
C THR A 357 4.68 -23.88 7.61
N SER A 358 5.61 -24.71 7.14
CA SER A 358 5.31 -25.84 6.27
C SER A 358 4.40 -26.81 7.03
N LYS A 359 3.12 -26.44 7.23
CA LYS A 359 2.09 -27.44 7.49
C LYS A 359 2.02 -28.29 6.21
N LYS A 360 2.42 -29.55 6.31
CA LYS A 360 1.98 -30.59 5.36
C LYS A 360 0.45 -30.62 5.43
N SER A 361 -0.22 -29.82 4.61
CA SER A 361 -1.65 -30.04 4.34
C SER A 361 -1.74 -31.26 3.43
N GLY A 362 -2.30 -32.35 3.98
CA GLY A 362 -2.93 -33.35 3.13
C GLY A 362 -3.95 -32.65 2.24
N GLY A 363 -3.99 -33.05 0.97
CA GLY A 363 -4.71 -32.42 -0.14
C GLY A 363 -5.89 -31.53 0.27
N VAL A 364 -5.62 -30.24 0.39
CA VAL A 364 -6.64 -29.21 0.29
C VAL A 364 -6.66 -28.83 -1.18
N SER A 365 -7.79 -29.08 -1.83
CA SER A 365 -7.98 -28.69 -3.22
C SER A 365 -7.75 -27.19 -3.36
N TYR A 366 -6.98 -26.85 -4.37
CA TYR A 366 -6.86 -25.50 -4.90
C TYR A 366 -8.27 -24.93 -5.10
N GLN A 367 -8.66 -23.96 -4.27
CA GLN A 367 -9.73 -23.02 -4.59
C GLN A 367 -9.03 -21.74 -5.07
N PRO A 368 -8.99 -21.47 -6.38
CA PRO A 368 -8.40 -20.25 -6.90
C PRO A 368 -9.17 -19.04 -6.36
N SER A 369 -8.46 -18.01 -5.92
CA SER A 369 -9.01 -16.67 -5.94
C SER A 369 -9.30 -16.31 -7.41
N PHE A 370 -10.37 -15.54 -7.66
CA PHE A 370 -10.86 -15.17 -8.98
C PHE A 370 -9.79 -14.65 -9.96
N ILE A 371 -8.67 -14.14 -9.43
CA ILE A 371 -7.53 -13.55 -10.13
C ILE A 371 -6.72 -14.58 -10.97
N THR A 372 -6.78 -15.88 -10.66
CA THR A 372 -5.92 -16.89 -11.34
C THR A 372 -6.56 -17.64 -12.50
N ASN A 373 -7.89 -17.57 -12.70
CA ASN A 373 -8.56 -18.42 -13.69
C ASN A 373 -8.62 -17.87 -15.12
N LEU A 374 -8.21 -16.62 -15.39
CA LEU A 374 -8.34 -16.05 -16.74
C LEU A 374 -7.08 -16.18 -17.63
N LEU A 375 -5.93 -16.59 -17.06
CA LEU A 375 -4.68 -16.71 -17.83
C LEU A 375 -4.49 -18.07 -18.51
N MET A 376 -5.26 -19.11 -18.18
CA MET A 376 -5.09 -20.45 -18.75
C MET A 376 -6.03 -20.80 -19.91
N THR A 377 -7.08 -20.04 -20.18
CA THR A 377 -8.08 -20.38 -21.23
C THR A 377 -7.79 -19.81 -22.62
N VAL A 378 -6.74 -18.99 -22.80
CA VAL A 378 -6.43 -18.38 -24.11
C VAL A 378 -5.38 -19.16 -24.93
N LEU A 379 -4.71 -20.17 -24.36
CA LEU A 379 -3.61 -20.89 -25.02
C LEU A 379 -3.96 -22.22 -25.70
N THR A 380 -5.24 -22.62 -25.75
CA THR A 380 -5.65 -23.91 -26.39
C THR A 380 -6.64 -23.78 -27.54
N LEU A 381 -6.77 -22.61 -28.18
CA LEU A 381 -7.67 -22.41 -29.32
C LEU A 381 -6.97 -21.81 -30.56
N TRP A 382 -5.71 -22.17 -30.82
CA TRP A 382 -5.08 -21.97 -32.14
C TRP A 382 -4.16 -23.15 -32.48
N VAL A 383 -4.75 -24.35 -32.57
CA VAL A 383 -4.25 -25.45 -33.41
C VAL A 383 -5.47 -26.19 -33.97
N ILE A 384 -5.94 -25.73 -35.13
CA ILE A 384 -6.40 -26.46 -36.33
C ILE A 384 -6.84 -25.41 -37.35
#